data_AF-A0A651H999-F1
#
_entry.id   AF-A0A651H999-F1
#
_cell.length_a   1.000
_cell.length_b   1.000
_cell.length_c   1.000
_cell.angle_alpha   90.00
_cell.angle_beta   90.00
_cell.angle_gamma   90.00
#
_symmetry.space_group_name_H-M   'P 1'
#
loop_
_entity.id
_entity.type
_entity.pdbx_description
1 polymer ?
#
loop_
_entity_poly.entity_id
_entity_poly.type
_entity_poly.pdbx_seq_one_letter_code
_entity_poly.pdbx_strand_id
1 'polypeptide(L)'
;MNFPKYWAKGSHTGTGPDGREMTLEAYGWSEQSVDEAKALGGERARRAIERGFLFQKRREYDYGDAPLREEVVDRIQLEGRTIALITRNRYGALVLNTARVMFVDVDFPRPPRPPPVGILQSLLLLLGRGEPPPKPPSAAELGMQRLTAWAAAHPDKSLRIYRTRAGLRLLFTDALYQARSPEVAGLLESLGSDPLYRRLTERQDCFRARLTPKPWRCGQRRPPAPYPLLDDTERAAHRQWETTYHETIKAFAVCRLLETVGSPAGHPEVEKVIAVHDALTLDGDKPLA
;
A
#
# COMPACT_ATOMS: atom_id res chain seq x y z
N MET A 1 -2.84 6.33 -13.54
CA MET A 1 -3.02 6.74 -12.12
C MET A 1 -4.30 7.54 -11.94
N ASN A 2 -5.18 7.13 -11.04
CA ASN A 2 -6.50 7.75 -10.84
C ASN A 2 -6.64 8.39 -9.45
N PHE A 3 -6.31 9.69 -9.34
CA PHE A 3 -6.39 10.46 -8.09
C PHE A 3 -7.15 11.77 -8.30
N PRO A 4 -8.50 11.73 -8.24
CA PRO A 4 -9.34 12.90 -8.43
C PRO A 4 -9.05 14.02 -7.45
N LYS A 5 -9.03 15.26 -7.95
CA LYS A 5 -8.75 16.46 -7.16
C LYS A 5 -9.88 16.84 -6.19
N TYR A 6 -11.13 16.75 -6.64
CA TYR A 6 -12.29 17.18 -5.87
C TYR A 6 -13.14 16.00 -5.44
N TRP A 7 -13.58 16.01 -4.19
CA TRP A 7 -14.44 15.00 -3.59
C TRP A 7 -15.54 15.68 -2.79
N ALA A 8 -16.76 15.22 -2.94
CA ALA A 8 -17.89 15.71 -2.15
C ALA A 8 -18.96 14.63 -1.99
N LYS A 9 -19.72 14.71 -0.90
CA LYS A 9 -20.92 13.91 -0.73
C LYS A 9 -22.09 14.57 -1.43
N GLY A 10 -22.74 13.82 -2.31
CA GLY A 10 -24.09 14.13 -2.76
C GLY A 10 -25.08 13.18 -2.10
N SER A 11 -26.33 13.62 -1.99
CA SER A 11 -27.43 12.82 -1.47
C SER A 11 -28.52 12.66 -2.52
N HIS A 12 -29.28 11.58 -2.41
CA HIS A 12 -30.51 11.38 -3.16
C HIS A 12 -31.56 10.72 -2.28
N THR A 13 -32.78 11.22 -2.36
CA THR A 13 -33.95 10.70 -1.66
C THR A 13 -34.86 10.05 -2.69
N GLY A 14 -35.21 8.78 -2.48
CA GLY A 14 -36.05 8.01 -3.38
C GLY A 14 -36.75 6.85 -2.68
N THR A 15 -37.53 6.07 -3.42
CA THR A 15 -38.26 4.91 -2.88
C THR A 15 -37.34 3.70 -2.78
N GLY A 16 -37.19 3.16 -1.57
CA GLY A 16 -36.42 1.96 -1.28
C GLY A 16 -37.12 0.66 -1.69
N PRO A 17 -36.42 -0.49 -1.57
CA PRO A 17 -36.97 -1.80 -1.94
C PRO A 17 -38.23 -2.21 -1.17
N ASP A 18 -38.43 -1.63 0.02
CA ASP A 18 -39.60 -1.84 0.89
C ASP A 18 -40.75 -0.87 0.61
N GLY A 19 -40.65 -0.05 -0.45
CA GLY A 19 -41.63 0.97 -0.82
C GLY A 19 -41.59 2.24 0.04
N ARG A 20 -40.67 2.34 1.01
CA ARG A 20 -40.54 3.52 1.88
C ARG A 20 -39.55 4.52 1.30
N GLU A 21 -39.71 5.78 1.66
CA GLU A 21 -38.72 6.80 1.31
C GLU A 21 -37.40 6.54 2.05
N MET A 22 -36.29 6.59 1.32
CA MET A 22 -34.95 6.47 1.86
C MET A 22 -34.04 7.55 1.27
N THR A 23 -33.20 8.13 2.11
CA THR A 23 -32.13 9.04 1.68
C THR A 23 -30.79 8.33 1.76
N LEU A 24 -30.04 8.36 0.67
CA LEU A 24 -28.67 7.85 0.63
C LEU A 24 -27.68 8.95 0.33
N GLU A 25 -26.48 8.82 0.90
CA GLU A 25 -25.33 9.64 0.57
C GLU A 25 -24.27 8.78 -0.12
N ALA A 26 -23.64 9.35 -1.14
CA ALA A 26 -22.45 8.77 -1.74
C ALA A 26 -21.43 9.86 -2.07
N TYR A 27 -20.15 9.50 -1.96
CA TYR A 27 -19.09 10.36 -2.48
C TYR A 27 -19.08 10.29 -4.01
N GLY A 28 -19.03 11.45 -4.64
CA GLY A 28 -18.58 11.62 -6.02
C GLY A 28 -17.23 12.31 -6.05
N TRP A 29 -16.65 12.35 -7.25
CA TRP A 29 -15.32 12.90 -7.50
C TRP A 29 -15.26 13.59 -8.85
N SER A 30 -14.41 14.62 -8.97
CA SER A 30 -14.25 15.43 -10.17
C SER A 30 -12.82 15.98 -10.27
N GLU A 31 -12.37 16.26 -11.49
CA GLU A 31 -11.14 17.04 -11.75
C GLU A 31 -11.40 18.55 -11.82
N GLN A 32 -12.66 18.98 -11.97
CA GLN A 32 -13.05 20.36 -12.25
C GLN A 32 -13.49 21.13 -11.00
N SER A 33 -14.40 20.57 -10.19
CA SER A 33 -14.98 21.29 -9.04
C SER A 33 -15.59 20.40 -7.96
N VAL A 34 -15.78 20.99 -6.77
CA VAL A 34 -16.51 20.38 -5.65
C VAL A 34 -17.99 20.17 -5.99
N ASP A 35 -18.60 21.11 -6.73
CA ASP A 35 -20.02 21.02 -7.12
C ASP A 35 -20.28 19.88 -8.10
N GLU A 36 -19.40 19.68 -9.08
CA GLU A 36 -19.49 18.52 -9.98
C GLU A 36 -19.29 17.22 -9.19
N ALA A 37 -18.32 17.16 -8.27
CA ALA A 37 -18.13 16.00 -7.40
C ALA A 37 -19.40 15.71 -6.56
N LYS A 38 -20.09 16.76 -6.08
CA LYS A 38 -21.33 16.63 -5.31
C LYS A 38 -22.47 16.10 -6.17
N ALA A 39 -22.63 16.62 -7.38
CA ALA A 39 -23.64 16.17 -8.34
C ALA A 39 -23.43 14.68 -8.70
N LEU A 40 -22.19 14.30 -9.02
CA LEU A 40 -21.82 12.91 -9.28
C LEU A 40 -22.04 11.99 -8.07
N GLY A 41 -21.86 12.50 -6.85
CA GLY A 41 -22.20 11.81 -5.61
C GLY A 41 -23.70 11.52 -5.49
N GLY A 42 -24.54 12.52 -5.79
CA GLY A 42 -26.00 12.35 -5.80
C GLY A 42 -26.46 11.34 -6.83
N GLU A 43 -25.87 11.36 -8.03
CA GLU A 43 -26.14 10.39 -9.09
C GLU A 43 -25.72 8.95 -8.71
N ARG A 44 -24.63 8.81 -7.96
CA ARG A 44 -24.23 7.50 -7.39
C ARG A 44 -25.22 7.04 -6.32
N ALA A 45 -25.68 7.94 -5.45
CA ALA A 45 -26.69 7.62 -4.43
C ALA A 45 -28.01 7.18 -5.08
N ARG A 46 -28.46 7.88 -6.12
CA ARG A 46 -29.65 7.55 -6.93
C ARG A 46 -29.55 6.16 -7.53
N ARG A 47 -28.48 5.87 -8.28
CA ARG A 47 -28.27 4.54 -8.90
C ARG A 47 -28.23 3.41 -7.88
N ALA A 48 -27.75 3.67 -6.67
CA ALA A 48 -27.70 2.66 -5.63
C ALA A 48 -29.10 2.33 -5.09
N ILE A 49 -29.98 3.32 -4.93
CA ILE A 49 -31.40 3.11 -4.61
C ILE A 49 -32.09 2.30 -5.71
N GLU A 50 -31.92 2.70 -6.98
CA GLU A 50 -32.56 2.04 -8.14
C GLU A 50 -32.15 0.57 -8.30
N ARG A 51 -30.89 0.25 -7.99
CA ARG A 51 -30.38 -1.13 -8.03
C ARG A 51 -30.85 -1.98 -6.85
N GLY A 52 -31.72 -1.46 -6.00
CA GLY A 52 -32.38 -2.21 -4.94
C GLY A 52 -31.44 -2.58 -3.80
N PHE A 53 -30.60 -1.64 -3.36
CA PHE A 53 -29.68 -1.67 -2.21
C PHE A 53 -29.62 -3.01 -1.43
N LEU A 54 -29.07 -4.07 -2.04
CA LEU A 54 -28.67 -5.24 -1.29
C LEU A 54 -27.48 -4.80 -0.43
N PHE A 55 -27.68 -4.83 0.88
CA PHE A 55 -26.68 -4.61 1.93
C PHE A 55 -25.53 -5.65 1.90
N GLN A 56 -25.03 -6.03 0.72
CA GLN A 56 -23.89 -6.92 0.58
C GLN A 56 -22.61 -6.15 0.93
N LYS A 57 -22.25 -6.30 2.21
CA LYS A 57 -20.94 -6.06 2.84
C LYS A 57 -20.30 -4.70 2.56
N ARG A 58 -20.47 -3.84 3.58
CA ARG A 58 -19.59 -2.74 4.04
C ARG A 58 -18.05 -2.97 3.97
N ARG A 59 -17.56 -4.13 3.55
CA ARG A 59 -16.12 -4.44 3.47
C ARG A 59 -15.53 -4.25 2.06
N GLU A 60 -16.35 -4.22 1.01
CA GLU A 60 -15.85 -4.13 -0.38
C GLU A 60 -15.70 -2.67 -0.88
N TYR A 61 -16.29 -1.72 -0.14
CA TYR A 61 -16.33 -0.30 -0.45
C TYR A 61 -15.01 0.47 -0.34
N ASP A 62 -13.97 -0.11 0.26
CA ASP A 62 -12.67 0.58 0.33
C ASP A 62 -11.93 0.56 -1.02
N TYR A 63 -12.26 -0.38 -1.91
CA TYR A 63 -11.51 -0.59 -3.16
C TYR A 63 -12.38 -0.98 -4.36
N GLY A 64 -13.69 -1.19 -4.18
CA GLY A 64 -14.63 -1.83 -5.11
C GLY A 64 -14.82 -1.17 -6.47
N ASP A 65 -15.28 0.09 -6.50
CA ASP A 65 -15.74 0.79 -7.73
C ASP A 65 -15.41 2.29 -7.76
N ALA A 66 -14.58 2.78 -6.83
CA ALA A 66 -14.23 4.19 -6.72
C ALA A 66 -12.71 4.39 -6.72
N PRO A 67 -12.21 5.52 -7.26
CA PRO A 67 -10.83 5.94 -7.07
C PRO A 67 -10.50 6.04 -5.58
N LEU A 68 -9.21 5.97 -5.25
CA LEU A 68 -8.79 6.13 -3.87
C LEU A 68 -9.01 7.58 -3.41
N ARG A 69 -9.69 7.73 -2.27
CA ARG A 69 -9.87 9.01 -1.58
C ARG A 69 -8.62 9.33 -0.79
N GLU A 70 -7.62 9.85 -1.48
CA GLU A 70 -6.33 10.21 -0.90
C GLU A 70 -5.96 11.64 -1.31
N GLU A 71 -5.41 12.37 -0.35
CA GLU A 71 -4.84 13.68 -0.61
C GLU A 71 -3.57 13.52 -1.45
N VAL A 72 -3.46 14.27 -2.56
CA VAL A 72 -2.21 14.39 -3.31
C VAL A 72 -1.34 15.44 -2.63
N VAL A 73 -0.27 14.98 -1.99
CA VAL A 73 0.66 15.81 -1.20
C VAL A 73 1.76 16.39 -2.10
N ASP A 74 2.24 15.62 -3.08
CA ASP A 74 3.27 16.08 -4.00
C ASP A 74 3.19 15.38 -5.37
N ARG A 75 3.79 15.99 -6.39
CA ARG A 75 3.85 15.52 -7.77
C ARG A 75 5.28 15.48 -8.26
N ILE A 76 5.81 14.28 -8.50
CA ILE A 76 7.16 14.09 -9.00
C ILE A 76 7.17 14.30 -10.52
N GLN A 77 7.92 15.31 -10.97
CA GLN A 77 8.08 15.65 -12.38
C GLN A 77 9.39 15.13 -12.94
N LEU A 78 9.37 14.78 -14.22
CA LEU A 78 10.54 14.55 -15.05
C LEU A 78 10.23 15.11 -16.45
N GLU A 79 11.09 16.00 -16.96
CA GLU A 79 10.90 16.62 -18.30
C GLU A 79 9.51 17.25 -18.50
N GLY A 80 9.00 17.94 -17.48
CA GLY A 80 7.67 18.59 -17.52
C GLY A 80 6.47 17.63 -17.46
N ARG A 81 6.70 16.32 -17.28
CA ARG A 81 5.66 15.30 -17.15
C ARG A 81 5.62 14.74 -15.74
N THR A 82 4.42 14.50 -15.21
CA THR A 82 4.25 13.85 -13.90
C THR A 82 4.45 12.36 -14.03
N ILE A 83 5.48 11.82 -13.38
CA ILE A 83 5.82 10.39 -13.41
C ILE A 83 5.33 9.63 -12.17
N ALA A 84 5.17 10.34 -11.04
CA ALA A 84 4.70 9.78 -9.79
C ALA A 84 3.95 10.82 -8.94
N LEU A 85 3.10 10.33 -8.04
CA LEU A 85 2.37 11.13 -7.05
C LEU A 85 2.70 10.63 -5.65
N ILE A 86 2.93 11.54 -4.71
CA ILE A 86 2.94 11.22 -3.28
C ILE A 86 1.55 11.53 -2.75
N THR A 87 0.86 10.51 -2.23
CA THR A 87 -0.45 10.67 -1.61
C THR A 87 -0.43 10.31 -0.14
N ARG A 88 -1.39 10.84 0.62
CA ARG A 88 -1.65 10.43 2.00
C ARG A 88 -2.83 9.46 2.03
N ASN A 89 -2.58 8.21 2.41
CA ASN A 89 -3.64 7.21 2.49
C ASN A 89 -4.55 7.42 3.71
N ARG A 90 -5.65 6.66 3.80
CA ARG A 90 -6.61 6.69 4.92
C ARG A 90 -6.02 6.42 6.32
N TYR A 91 -4.81 5.89 6.41
CA TYR A 91 -4.10 5.71 7.68
C TYR A 91 -3.15 6.87 7.97
N GLY A 92 -3.09 7.88 7.12
CA GLY A 92 -2.21 9.04 7.24
C GLY A 92 -0.78 8.79 6.79
N ALA A 93 -0.44 7.61 6.27
CA ALA A 93 0.90 7.32 5.76
C ALA A 93 1.07 7.85 4.33
N LEU A 94 2.26 8.36 4.02
CA LEU A 94 2.63 8.75 2.67
C LEU A 94 2.85 7.52 1.80
N VAL A 95 2.39 7.58 0.56
CA VAL A 95 2.50 6.52 -0.44
C VAL A 95 2.96 7.13 -1.75
N LEU A 96 4.05 6.62 -2.30
CA LEU A 96 4.48 6.86 -3.66
C LEU A 96 3.61 6.03 -4.60
N ASN A 97 3.02 6.69 -5.59
CA ASN A 97 2.23 6.08 -6.65
C ASN A 97 2.95 6.35 -7.96
N THR A 98 3.39 5.32 -8.66
CA THR A 98 4.11 5.44 -9.92
C THR A 98 3.24 4.89 -11.04
N ALA A 99 3.23 5.56 -12.19
CA ALA A 99 2.48 5.04 -13.33
C ALA A 99 3.15 3.78 -13.91
N ARG A 100 4.49 3.78 -13.98
CA ARG A 100 5.24 2.78 -14.75
C ARG A 100 6.42 2.13 -14.04
N VAL A 101 6.92 2.70 -12.96
CA VAL A 101 8.02 2.09 -12.19
C VAL A 101 7.45 1.07 -11.22
N MET A 102 7.70 -0.21 -11.45
CA MET A 102 7.04 -1.29 -10.73
C MET A 102 7.62 -1.50 -9.33
N PHE A 103 6.73 -1.47 -8.34
CA PHE A 103 6.98 -1.93 -6.99
C PHE A 103 6.20 -3.22 -6.72
N VAL A 104 6.77 -4.11 -5.90
CA VAL A 104 6.10 -5.31 -5.40
C VAL A 104 6.37 -5.46 -3.91
N ASP A 105 5.34 -5.34 -3.08
CA ASP A 105 5.42 -5.68 -1.65
C ASP A 105 5.14 -7.19 -1.51
N VAL A 106 6.09 -7.94 -0.93
CA VAL A 106 6.03 -9.39 -0.66
C VAL A 106 6.09 -9.60 0.85
N ASP A 107 4.99 -10.01 1.47
CA ASP A 107 4.98 -10.31 2.91
C ASP A 107 5.67 -11.65 3.19
N PHE A 108 6.39 -11.73 4.31
CA PHE A 108 7.01 -13.00 4.69
C PHE A 108 5.96 -14.05 5.08
N PRO A 109 6.21 -15.33 4.76
CA PRO A 109 5.34 -16.40 5.21
C PRO A 109 5.30 -16.41 6.74
N ARG A 110 4.14 -16.78 7.30
CA ARG A 110 4.09 -17.08 8.74
C ARG A 110 5.06 -18.23 9.00
N PRO A 111 5.97 -18.11 9.99
CA PRO A 111 6.89 -19.20 10.29
C PRO A 111 6.08 -20.43 10.71
N PRO A 112 6.50 -21.64 10.32
CA PRO A 112 5.89 -22.87 10.80
C PRO A 112 5.96 -22.90 12.33
N ARG A 113 4.93 -23.44 12.98
CA ARG A 113 4.99 -23.69 14.43
C ARG A 113 6.13 -24.67 14.71
N PRO A 114 7.01 -24.40 15.70
CA PRO A 114 8.02 -25.38 16.07
C PRO A 114 7.31 -26.68 16.51
N PRO A 115 7.88 -27.86 16.21
CA PRO A 115 7.34 -29.11 16.71
C PRO A 115 7.33 -29.11 18.25
N PRO A 116 6.35 -29.78 18.89
CA PRO A 116 6.34 -29.90 20.34
C PRO A 116 7.62 -30.60 20.81
N VAL A 117 8.33 -29.98 21.76
CA VAL A 117 9.50 -30.59 22.40
C VAL A 117 8.99 -31.60 23.42
N GLY A 118 9.44 -32.87 23.33
CA GLY A 118 9.02 -33.91 24.26
C GLY A 118 9.48 -33.63 25.69
N ILE A 119 8.71 -34.05 26.70
CA ILE A 119 8.97 -33.78 28.14
C ILE A 119 10.38 -34.22 28.55
N LEU A 120 10.82 -35.40 28.10
CA LEU A 120 12.16 -35.93 28.38
C LEU A 120 13.27 -35.07 27.76
N GLN A 121 13.05 -34.57 26.55
CA GLN A 121 14.01 -33.70 25.85
C GLN A 121 14.10 -32.32 26.51
N SER A 122 12.98 -31.79 27.00
CA SER A 122 12.95 -30.54 27.78
C SER A 122 13.74 -30.67 29.08
N LEU A 123 13.61 -31.79 29.79
CA LEU A 123 14.39 -32.10 31.01
C LEU A 123 15.90 -32.22 30.71
N LEU A 124 16.24 -32.90 29.61
CA LEU A 124 17.61 -33.06 29.14
C LEU A 124 18.27 -31.71 28.79
N LEU A 125 17.55 -30.83 28.07
CA LEU A 125 18.00 -29.46 27.78
C LEU A 125 18.17 -28.61 29.05
N LEU A 126 17.27 -28.74 30.03
CA LEU A 126 17.38 -28.08 31.35
C LEU A 126 18.61 -28.53 32.15
N LEU A 127 19.04 -29.79 31.96
CA LEU A 127 20.24 -30.35 32.59
C LEU A 127 21.53 -30.06 31.79
N GLY A 128 21.46 -29.25 30.72
CA GLY A 128 22.58 -29.00 29.82
C GLY A 128 23.05 -30.26 29.06
N ARG A 129 22.22 -31.30 29.03
CA ARG A 129 22.50 -32.60 28.41
C ARG A 129 21.62 -32.79 27.19
N GLY A 130 22.05 -32.26 26.05
CA GLY A 130 21.36 -32.45 24.78
C GLY A 130 21.61 -31.30 23.82
N GLU A 131 21.63 -31.58 22.53
CA GLU A 131 21.71 -30.53 21.52
C GLU A 131 20.33 -29.93 21.27
N PRO A 132 20.22 -28.58 21.25
CA PRO A 132 18.99 -27.94 20.80
C PRO A 132 18.72 -28.34 19.35
N PRO A 133 17.45 -28.57 18.97
CA PRO A 133 17.14 -28.86 17.58
C PRO A 133 17.61 -27.70 16.68
N PRO A 134 18.02 -27.99 15.43
CA PRO A 134 18.44 -26.96 14.50
C PRO A 134 17.34 -25.91 14.38
N LYS A 135 17.71 -24.64 14.55
CA LYS A 135 16.76 -23.54 14.48
C LYS A 135 16.18 -23.52 13.06
N PRO A 136 14.85 -23.64 12.89
CA PRO A 136 14.25 -23.56 11.56
C PRO A 136 14.57 -22.20 10.94
N PRO A 137 14.68 -22.12 9.60
CA PRO A 137 14.92 -20.86 8.92
C PRO A 137 13.82 -19.86 9.30
N SER A 138 14.25 -18.65 9.61
CA SER A 138 13.38 -17.52 9.84
C SER A 138 12.53 -17.23 8.61
N ALA A 139 11.39 -16.58 8.85
CA ALA A 139 10.52 -16.09 7.78
C ALA A 139 11.25 -15.20 6.77
N ALA A 140 12.32 -14.52 7.21
CA ALA A 140 13.16 -13.69 6.35
C ALA A 140 14.05 -14.50 5.42
N GLU A 141 14.70 -15.53 5.94
CA GLU A 141 15.54 -16.44 5.15
C GLU A 141 14.70 -17.18 4.11
N LEU A 142 13.52 -17.67 4.48
CA LEU A 142 12.59 -18.30 3.54
C LEU A 142 12.11 -17.33 2.45
N GLY A 143 11.85 -16.07 2.80
CA GLY A 143 11.46 -15.04 1.84
C GLY A 143 12.57 -14.73 0.83
N MET A 144 13.80 -14.57 1.31
CA MET A 144 14.97 -14.35 0.45
C MET A 144 15.26 -15.57 -0.43
N GLN A 145 15.21 -16.79 0.09
CA GLN A 145 15.42 -18.02 -0.71
C GLN A 145 14.43 -18.12 -1.87
N ARG A 146 13.14 -17.84 -1.62
CA ARG A 146 12.12 -17.81 -2.67
C ARG A 146 12.42 -16.75 -3.72
N LEU A 147 12.82 -15.56 -3.30
CA LEU A 147 13.16 -14.48 -4.22
C LEU A 147 14.41 -14.79 -5.04
N THR A 148 15.45 -15.37 -4.44
CA THR A 148 16.66 -15.79 -5.15
C THR A 148 16.35 -16.85 -6.20
N ALA A 149 15.53 -17.86 -5.85
CA ALA A 149 15.09 -18.87 -6.82
C ALA A 149 14.26 -18.25 -7.95
N TRP A 150 13.37 -17.30 -7.62
CA TRP A 150 12.59 -16.57 -8.61
C TRP A 150 13.48 -15.75 -9.54
N ALA A 151 14.46 -15.01 -9.02
CA ALA A 151 15.39 -14.20 -9.81
C ALA A 151 16.28 -15.05 -10.71
N ALA A 152 16.72 -16.22 -10.25
CA ALA A 152 17.48 -17.17 -11.08
C ALA A 152 16.66 -17.70 -12.28
N ALA A 153 15.33 -17.80 -12.13
CA ALA A 153 14.43 -18.20 -13.21
C ALA A 153 14.04 -17.04 -14.15
N HIS A 154 14.38 -15.79 -13.80
CA HIS A 154 14.05 -14.58 -14.57
C HIS A 154 15.30 -13.71 -14.78
N PRO A 155 16.32 -14.19 -15.51
CA PRO A 155 17.59 -13.50 -15.67
C PRO A 155 17.49 -12.18 -16.44
N ASP A 156 16.38 -11.94 -17.14
CA ASP A 156 16.05 -10.69 -17.82
C ASP A 156 15.56 -9.59 -16.86
N LYS A 157 15.22 -9.93 -15.62
CA LYS A 157 14.69 -8.99 -14.63
C LYS A 157 15.80 -8.45 -13.72
N SER A 158 15.78 -7.15 -13.49
CA SER A 158 16.74 -6.46 -12.63
C SER A 158 16.00 -5.71 -11.54
N LEU A 159 16.39 -5.88 -10.29
CA LEU A 159 15.59 -5.42 -9.15
C LEU A 159 16.43 -4.96 -7.97
N ARG A 160 15.94 -3.94 -7.27
CA ARG A 160 16.41 -3.53 -5.95
C ARG A 160 15.53 -4.17 -4.89
N ILE A 161 16.17 -4.82 -3.93
CA ILE A 161 15.51 -5.59 -2.87
C ILE A 161 15.62 -4.83 -1.57
N TYR A 162 14.49 -4.50 -0.97
CA TYR A 162 14.40 -3.77 0.28
C TYR A 162 13.75 -4.62 1.37
N ARG A 163 14.37 -4.68 2.54
CA ARG A 163 13.76 -5.24 3.74
C ARG A 163 12.77 -4.25 4.34
N THR A 164 11.51 -4.64 4.49
CA THR A 164 10.50 -3.87 5.24
C THR A 164 10.28 -4.49 6.62
N ARG A 165 9.39 -3.93 7.45
CA ARG A 165 9.03 -4.56 8.74
C ARG A 165 8.34 -5.93 8.61
N ALA A 166 7.56 -6.15 7.54
CA ALA A 166 6.73 -7.36 7.37
C ALA A 166 7.20 -8.31 6.26
N GLY A 167 8.08 -7.86 5.38
CA GLY A 167 8.57 -8.68 4.27
C GLY A 167 9.60 -7.96 3.42
N LEU A 168 9.52 -8.11 2.11
CA LEU A 168 10.36 -7.45 1.14
C LEU A 168 9.54 -6.44 0.33
N ARG A 169 10.23 -5.43 -0.17
CA ARG A 169 9.76 -4.58 -1.25
C ARG A 169 10.75 -4.72 -2.39
N LEU A 170 10.24 -4.98 -3.57
CA LEU A 170 11.02 -5.09 -4.80
C LEU A 170 10.73 -3.87 -5.66
N LEU A 171 11.77 -3.27 -6.23
CA LEU A 171 11.67 -2.18 -7.19
C LEU A 171 12.36 -2.65 -8.47
N PHE A 172 11.59 -2.78 -9.55
CA PHE A 172 12.10 -3.24 -10.85
C PHE A 172 12.82 -2.13 -11.59
N THR A 173 13.97 -2.47 -12.14
CA THR A 173 14.96 -1.54 -12.73
C THR A 173 15.35 -1.87 -14.16
N ASP A 174 14.89 -3.00 -14.69
CA ASP A 174 15.13 -3.43 -16.07
C ASP A 174 14.23 -2.71 -17.09
N ALA A 175 13.03 -2.27 -16.72
CA ALA A 175 12.08 -1.69 -17.66
C ALA A 175 11.02 -0.82 -16.99
N LEU A 176 10.25 -0.11 -17.82
CA LEU A 176 8.99 0.52 -17.45
C LEU A 176 7.82 -0.42 -17.75
N TYR A 177 6.92 -0.56 -16.79
CA TYR A 177 5.81 -1.49 -16.81
C TYR A 177 4.47 -0.77 -16.98
N GLN A 178 3.49 -1.42 -17.60
CA GLN A 178 2.11 -0.91 -17.62
C GLN A 178 1.31 -1.63 -16.53
N ALA A 179 0.82 -0.91 -15.53
CA ALA A 179 0.20 -1.50 -14.33
C ALA A 179 -0.96 -2.49 -14.63
N ARG A 180 -1.69 -2.29 -15.74
CA ARG A 180 -2.79 -3.15 -16.20
C ARG A 180 -2.40 -4.23 -17.20
N SER A 181 -1.12 -4.45 -17.48
CA SER A 181 -0.70 -5.46 -18.44
C SER A 181 -0.81 -6.89 -17.88
N PRO A 182 -1.08 -7.89 -18.75
CA PRO A 182 -1.02 -9.30 -18.35
C PRO A 182 0.35 -9.71 -17.81
N GLU A 183 1.43 -9.12 -18.32
CA GLU A 183 2.80 -9.35 -17.82
C GLU A 183 2.90 -8.97 -16.34
N VAL A 184 2.46 -7.77 -15.97
CA VAL A 184 2.49 -7.30 -14.57
C VAL A 184 1.62 -8.19 -13.68
N ALA A 185 0.44 -8.60 -14.15
CA ALA A 185 -0.42 -9.51 -13.41
C ALA A 185 0.29 -10.84 -13.10
N GLY A 186 0.98 -11.42 -14.08
CA GLY A 186 1.78 -12.64 -13.93
C GLY A 186 3.00 -12.46 -13.01
N LEU A 187 3.70 -11.34 -13.11
CA LEU A 187 4.85 -11.03 -12.24
C LEU A 187 4.40 -10.89 -10.78
N LEU A 188 3.35 -10.11 -10.51
CA LEU A 188 2.81 -9.93 -9.16
C LEU A 188 2.32 -11.25 -8.55
N GLU A 189 1.73 -12.12 -9.36
CA GLU A 189 1.29 -13.45 -8.93
C GLU A 189 2.46 -14.37 -8.61
N SER A 190 3.44 -14.49 -9.51
CA SER A 190 4.60 -15.36 -9.33
C SER A 190 5.47 -14.97 -8.13
N LEU A 191 5.53 -13.68 -7.80
CA LEU A 191 6.21 -13.15 -6.62
C LEU A 191 5.40 -13.27 -5.32
N GLY A 192 4.14 -13.72 -5.40
CA GLY A 192 3.26 -13.89 -4.24
C GLY A 192 2.80 -12.57 -3.63
N SER A 193 2.61 -11.52 -4.44
CA SER A 193 2.06 -10.25 -3.98
C SER A 193 0.63 -10.43 -3.46
N ASP A 194 0.27 -9.69 -2.41
CA ASP A 194 -1.03 -9.80 -1.74
C ASP A 194 -2.22 -9.49 -2.69
N PRO A 195 -3.33 -10.25 -2.64
CA PRO A 195 -4.48 -10.05 -3.53
C PRO A 195 -5.12 -8.66 -3.48
N LEU A 196 -5.05 -7.95 -2.34
CA LEU A 196 -5.52 -6.57 -2.28
C LEU A 196 -4.58 -5.65 -3.06
N TYR A 197 -3.26 -5.83 -2.95
CA TYR A 197 -2.29 -5.05 -3.72
C TYR A 197 -2.50 -5.25 -5.23
N ARG A 198 -2.64 -6.50 -5.69
CA ARG A 198 -2.90 -6.84 -7.10
C ARG A 198 -4.14 -6.11 -7.65
N ARG A 199 -5.27 -6.21 -6.94
CA ARG A 199 -6.52 -5.52 -7.32
C ARG A 199 -6.37 -3.99 -7.33
N LEU A 200 -5.60 -3.46 -6.39
CA LEU A 200 -5.32 -2.03 -6.31
C LEU A 200 -4.50 -1.53 -7.49
N THR A 201 -3.44 -2.25 -7.85
CA THR A 201 -2.57 -1.91 -8.98
C THR A 201 -3.37 -1.85 -10.28
N GLU A 202 -4.21 -2.85 -10.52
CA GLU A 202 -5.10 -2.88 -11.69
C GLU A 202 -6.11 -1.72 -11.66
N ARG A 203 -6.83 -1.52 -10.55
CA ARG A 203 -7.89 -0.51 -10.48
C ARG A 203 -7.35 0.92 -10.57
N GLN A 204 -6.28 1.22 -9.85
CA GLN A 204 -5.69 2.56 -9.79
C GLN A 204 -4.75 2.86 -10.96
N ASP A 205 -4.41 1.83 -11.75
CA ASP A 205 -3.47 1.95 -12.86
C ASP A 205 -2.15 2.62 -12.41
N CYS A 206 -1.59 2.06 -11.32
CA CYS A 206 -0.37 2.55 -10.69
C CYS A 206 0.24 1.49 -9.77
N PHE A 207 1.55 1.54 -9.55
CA PHE A 207 2.21 0.80 -8.48
C PHE A 207 2.33 1.66 -7.24
N ARG A 208 2.23 1.03 -6.07
CA ARG A 208 2.20 1.74 -4.78
C ARG A 208 3.34 1.28 -3.87
N ALA A 209 4.02 2.25 -3.25
CA ALA A 209 5.05 2.01 -2.24
C ALA A 209 4.88 2.99 -1.07
N ARG A 210 4.73 2.48 0.16
CA ARG A 210 4.65 3.33 1.36
C ARG A 210 5.98 4.06 1.60
N LEU A 211 5.92 5.37 1.79
CA LEU A 211 7.06 6.25 2.09
C LEU A 211 7.19 6.57 3.58
N THR A 212 6.15 6.33 4.38
CA THR A 212 6.21 6.43 5.84
C THR A 212 5.61 5.19 6.52
N PRO A 213 5.99 4.91 7.78
CA PRO A 213 5.50 3.74 8.51
C PRO A 213 3.99 3.70 8.71
N LYS A 214 3.43 2.51 8.94
CA LYS A 214 2.04 2.40 9.42
C LYS A 214 1.97 2.98 10.84
N PRO A 215 1.04 3.90 11.19
CA PRO A 215 1.04 4.57 12.50
C PRO A 215 1.10 3.61 13.68
N TRP A 216 0.33 2.51 13.64
CA TRP A 216 0.27 1.53 14.72
C TRP A 216 1.55 0.72 14.92
N ARG A 217 2.47 0.72 13.95
CA ARG A 217 3.81 0.12 14.13
C ARG A 217 4.75 1.04 14.90
N CYS A 218 4.40 2.32 15.00
CA CYS A 218 5.12 3.35 15.75
C CYS A 218 4.35 3.76 17.02
N GLY A 219 3.38 2.96 17.47
CA GLY A 219 2.55 3.28 18.64
C GLY A 219 1.50 4.39 18.44
N GLN A 220 1.33 4.88 17.21
CA GLN A 220 0.38 5.95 16.89
C GLN A 220 -0.97 5.40 16.44
N ARG A 221 -2.05 6.14 16.73
CA ARG A 221 -3.39 5.88 16.21
C ARG A 221 -3.51 6.36 14.76
N ARG A 222 -4.57 5.94 14.07
CA ARG A 222 -4.94 6.50 12.75
C ARG A 222 -5.34 7.97 12.89
N PRO A 223 -5.28 8.76 11.79
CA PRO A 223 -5.79 10.12 11.78
C PRO A 223 -7.26 10.18 12.22
N PRO A 224 -7.69 11.29 12.83
CA PRO A 224 -9.03 11.42 13.39
C PRO A 224 -10.13 11.45 12.32
N ALA A 225 -9.81 11.91 11.10
CA ALA A 225 -10.73 11.98 9.98
C ALA A 225 -10.06 11.49 8.67
N PRO A 226 -10.79 10.79 7.79
CA PRO A 226 -10.32 10.45 6.45
C PRO A 226 -10.46 11.64 5.49
N TYR A 227 -9.66 11.65 4.42
CA TYR A 227 -9.81 12.64 3.34
C TYR A 227 -11.15 12.44 2.57
N PRO A 228 -11.80 13.53 2.10
CA PRO A 228 -11.49 14.95 2.31
C PRO A 228 -11.86 15.44 3.72
N LEU A 229 -11.09 16.41 4.24
CA LEU A 229 -11.35 17.07 5.52
C LEU A 229 -12.40 18.17 5.32
N LEU A 230 -13.59 17.97 5.88
CA LEU A 230 -14.81 18.72 5.54
C LEU A 230 -14.83 20.11 6.18
N ASP A 231 -14.42 20.21 7.45
CA ASP A 231 -14.46 21.46 8.22
C ASP A 231 -13.11 21.82 8.87
N ASP A 232 -13.05 23.01 9.46
CA ASP A 232 -11.82 23.53 10.09
C ASP A 232 -11.43 22.76 11.35
N THR A 233 -12.39 22.13 12.03
CA THR A 233 -12.13 21.29 13.21
C THR A 233 -11.43 20.01 12.79
N GLU A 234 -11.93 19.33 11.75
CA GLU A 234 -11.28 18.16 11.15
C GLU A 234 -9.88 18.51 10.62
N ARG A 235 -9.73 19.66 9.94
CA ARG A 235 -8.44 20.14 9.44
C ARG A 235 -7.44 20.39 10.56
N ALA A 236 -7.84 21.07 11.63
CA ALA A 236 -6.98 21.35 12.77
C ALA A 236 -6.56 20.06 13.49
N ALA A 237 -7.51 19.16 13.77
CA ALA A 237 -7.24 17.89 14.42
C ALA A 237 -6.32 16.98 13.57
N HIS A 238 -6.53 16.95 12.25
CA HIS A 238 -5.66 16.20 11.35
C HIS A 238 -4.24 16.76 11.32
N ARG A 239 -4.07 18.09 11.23
CA ARG A 239 -2.74 18.73 11.28
C ARG A 239 -2.01 18.45 12.59
N GLN A 240 -2.70 18.49 13.72
CA GLN A 240 -2.10 18.16 15.02
C GLN A 240 -1.62 16.70 15.06
N TRP A 241 -2.46 15.78 14.59
CA TRP A 241 -2.10 14.36 14.46
C TRP A 241 -0.90 14.17 13.54
N GLU A 242 -0.89 14.85 12.38
CA GLU A 242 0.18 14.77 11.38
C GLU A 242 1.51 15.25 11.94
N THR A 243 1.56 16.38 12.64
CA THR A 243 2.77 16.86 13.33
C THR A 243 3.31 15.82 14.32
N THR A 244 2.42 15.23 15.11
CA THR A 244 2.80 14.22 16.12
C THR A 244 3.30 12.94 15.46
N TYR A 245 2.63 12.51 14.40
CA TYR A 245 2.98 11.34 13.61
C TYR A 245 4.34 11.52 12.92
N HIS A 246 4.55 12.65 12.24
CA HIS A 246 5.82 12.96 11.57
C HIS A 246 6.99 13.03 12.55
N GLU A 247 6.81 13.58 13.75
CA GLU A 247 7.85 13.55 14.78
C GLU A 247 8.16 12.13 15.24
N THR A 248 7.12 11.33 15.51
CA THR A 248 7.29 9.95 16.00
C THR A 248 8.02 9.07 14.99
N ILE A 249 7.69 9.17 13.70
CA ILE A 249 8.26 8.28 12.68
C ILE A 249 9.74 8.55 12.39
N LYS A 250 10.30 9.69 12.83
CA LYS A 250 11.75 9.96 12.71
C LYS A 250 12.61 8.90 13.41
N ALA A 251 12.06 8.18 14.39
CA ALA A 251 12.77 7.10 15.08
C ALA A 251 12.80 5.77 14.30
N PHE A 252 12.16 5.70 13.13
CA PHE A 252 11.97 4.45 12.38
C PHE A 252 12.42 4.59 10.93
N ALA A 253 12.88 3.47 10.36
CA ALA A 253 13.06 3.32 8.92
C ALA A 253 11.86 2.59 8.31
N VAL A 254 11.49 2.91 7.08
CA VAL A 254 10.42 2.20 6.37
C VAL A 254 10.95 0.91 5.76
N CYS A 255 12.13 1.01 5.16
CA CYS A 255 12.85 -0.13 4.63
C CYS A 255 14.36 0.07 4.65
N ARG A 256 15.09 -1.02 4.41
CA ARG A 256 16.54 -1.03 4.23
C ARG A 256 16.87 -1.72 2.93
N LEU A 257 17.72 -1.15 2.09
CA LEU A 257 18.23 -1.82 0.91
C LEU A 257 19.08 -3.03 1.34
N LEU A 258 18.77 -4.20 0.80
CA LEU A 258 19.54 -5.44 1.04
C LEU A 258 20.51 -5.69 -0.11
N GLU A 259 20.01 -5.65 -1.34
CA GLU A 259 20.76 -6.08 -2.53
C GLU A 259 20.17 -5.43 -3.79
N THR A 260 20.99 -5.34 -4.84
CA THR A 260 20.54 -5.07 -6.21
C THR A 260 20.95 -6.25 -7.07
N VAL A 261 19.99 -6.82 -7.80
CA VAL A 261 20.16 -7.99 -8.66
C VAL A 261 19.99 -7.57 -10.13
N GLY A 262 20.82 -8.12 -11.01
CA GLY A 262 20.79 -7.83 -12.44
C GLY A 262 21.49 -6.52 -12.83
N SER A 263 21.27 -6.07 -14.06
CA SER A 263 21.83 -4.83 -14.61
C SER A 263 20.70 -3.84 -14.90
N PRO A 264 20.62 -2.68 -14.21
CA PRO A 264 19.56 -1.72 -14.44
C PRO A 264 19.64 -1.17 -15.87
N ALA A 265 18.48 -0.89 -16.47
CA ALA A 265 18.40 -0.38 -17.85
C ALA A 265 18.69 1.13 -17.99
N GLY A 266 19.02 1.83 -16.90
CA GLY A 266 19.36 3.25 -16.92
C GLY A 266 18.19 4.16 -17.32
N HIS A 267 16.95 3.76 -17.06
CA HIS A 267 15.78 4.58 -17.36
C HIS A 267 15.72 5.81 -16.42
N PRO A 268 15.70 7.06 -16.94
CA PRO A 268 15.67 8.27 -16.11
C PRO A 268 14.47 8.33 -15.16
N GLU A 269 13.31 7.81 -15.59
CA GLU A 269 12.11 7.72 -14.75
C GLU A 269 12.31 6.77 -13.55
N VAL A 270 12.96 5.62 -13.78
CA VAL A 270 13.28 4.65 -12.73
C VAL A 270 14.28 5.25 -11.76
N GLU A 271 15.35 5.87 -12.25
CA GLU A 271 16.38 6.52 -11.40
C GLU A 271 15.77 7.63 -10.54
N LYS A 272 14.91 8.47 -11.12
CA LYS A 272 14.22 9.52 -10.37
C LYS A 272 13.32 8.94 -9.27
N VAL A 273 12.58 7.86 -9.57
CA VAL A 273 11.74 7.17 -8.59
C VAL A 273 12.58 6.52 -7.49
N ILE A 274 13.71 5.88 -7.82
CA ILE A 274 14.65 5.32 -6.84
C ILE A 274 15.14 6.43 -5.91
N ALA A 275 15.59 7.56 -6.46
CA ALA A 275 16.11 8.67 -5.66
C ALA A 275 15.06 9.22 -4.68
N VAL A 276 13.81 9.43 -5.14
CA VAL A 276 12.71 9.89 -4.28
C VAL A 276 12.35 8.86 -3.22
N HIS A 277 12.22 7.59 -3.61
CA HIS A 277 11.90 6.51 -2.70
C HIS A 277 12.97 6.37 -1.61
N ASP A 278 14.24 6.29 -2.01
CA ASP A 278 15.35 6.03 -1.09
C ASP A 278 15.54 7.19 -0.11
N ALA A 279 15.44 8.44 -0.58
CA ALA A 279 15.55 9.62 0.26
C ALA A 279 14.49 9.71 1.38
N LEU A 280 13.31 9.10 1.17
CA LEU A 280 12.20 9.17 2.12
C LEU A 280 12.05 7.91 2.98
N THR A 281 12.67 6.79 2.60
CA THR A 281 12.43 5.48 3.23
C THR A 281 13.63 4.86 3.91
N LEU A 282 14.84 5.19 3.44
CA LEU A 282 16.07 4.61 3.96
C LEU A 282 16.57 5.44 5.12
N ASP A 283 16.75 4.78 6.27
CA ASP A 283 17.31 5.41 7.45
C ASP A 283 18.10 4.39 8.28
N GLY A 284 19.24 3.99 7.71
CA GLY A 284 20.31 3.21 8.33
C GLY A 284 19.85 2.12 9.31
N ASP A 285 20.34 2.24 10.54
CA ASP A 285 20.18 1.27 11.65
C ASP A 285 18.87 1.41 12.42
N LYS A 286 17.98 2.35 12.04
CA LYS A 286 16.71 2.53 12.75
C LYS A 286 15.86 1.26 12.69
N PRO A 287 15.07 1.00 13.74
CA PRO A 287 14.10 -0.09 13.70
C PRO A 287 13.11 0.10 12.55
N LEU A 288 12.76 -1.00 11.89
CA LEU A 288 11.81 -0.97 10.77
C LEU A 288 10.37 -0.83 11.28
N ALA A 289 9.58 0.02 10.63
CA ALA A 289 8.15 0.17 10.88
C ALA A 289 7.34 0.34 9.58
#